data_AF-F3YCR2-F1
#
_entry.id   AF-F3YCR2-F1
#
_cell.length_a   1.000
_cell.length_b   1.000
_cell.length_c   1.000
_cell.angle_alpha   90.00
_cell.angle_beta   90.00
_cell.angle_gamma   90.00
#
_symmetry.space_group_name_H-M   'P 1'
#
loop_
_entity.id
_entity.type
_entity.pdbx_description
1 polymer ?
#
loop_
_entity_poly.entity_id
_entity_poly.type
_entity_poly.pdbx_seq_one_letter_code
_entity_poly.pdbx_strand_id
1 'polypeptide(L)' 'MVTQYQNPILRGIYPDPSIVRVEDTYYLVNSTFEYYPGIALSKSTDLLNWTKLEGIATLPHKQI' A
#
# COMPACT_ATOMS: atom_id res chain seq x y z
N MET A 1 7.39 -20.73 10.41
CA MET A 1 6.01 -20.24 10.62
C MET A 1 6.06 -19.02 11.53
N VAL A 2 5.25 -18.00 11.27
CA VAL A 2 5.08 -16.88 12.20
C VAL A 2 4.28 -17.37 13.40
N THR A 3 4.84 -17.28 14.61
CA THR A 3 4.20 -17.74 15.85
C THR A 3 3.45 -16.62 16.58
N GLN A 4 3.79 -15.37 16.30
CA GLN A 4 3.15 -14.19 16.87
C GLN A 4 3.35 -12.97 15.97
N TYR A 5 2.34 -12.11 15.89
CA TYR A 5 2.40 -10.79 15.24
C TYR A 5 1.56 -9.79 16.05
N GLN A 6 1.78 -8.50 15.83
CA GLN A 6 1.05 -7.44 16.52
C GLN A 6 0.30 -6.57 15.52
N ASN A 7 -1.01 -6.41 15.74
CA ASN A 7 -1.81 -5.45 15.00
C ASN A 7 -1.65 -4.01 15.54
N PRO A 8 -1.89 -3.00 14.67
CA PRO A 8 -2.07 -3.14 13.22
C PRO A 8 -0.73 -3.40 12.50
N ILE A 9 -0.77 -4.18 11.43
CA ILE A 9 0.40 -4.52 10.60
C ILE A 9 1.01 -3.30 9.88
N LEU A 10 0.25 -2.22 9.73
CA LEU A 10 0.69 -0.97 9.16
C LEU A 10 0.00 0.19 9.91
N ARG A 11 0.79 1.07 10.55
CA ARG A 11 0.31 2.19 11.39
C ARG A 11 0.34 3.50 10.59
N GLY A 12 -0.63 4.38 10.82
CA GLY A 12 -0.74 5.68 10.17
C GLY A 12 -2.00 5.80 9.30
N ILE A 13 -1.98 6.68 8.30
CA ILE A 13 -3.09 6.86 7.34
C ILE A 13 -2.98 5.81 6.23
N TYR A 14 -3.48 4.61 6.51
CA TYR A 14 -3.63 3.51 5.56
C TYR A 14 -5.08 3.00 5.54
N PRO A 15 -6.05 3.85 5.14
CA PRO A 15 -7.46 3.48 5.05
C PRO A 15 -7.73 2.60 3.83
N ASP A 16 -8.89 1.93 3.84
CA ASP A 16 -9.44 1.16 2.71
C ASP A 16 -8.43 0.18 2.06
N PRO A 17 -7.84 -0.75 2.84
CA PRO A 17 -6.84 -1.68 2.32
C PRO A 17 -7.42 -2.58 1.23
N SER A 18 -6.81 -2.57 0.04
CA SER A 18 -7.07 -3.52 -1.03
C SER A 18 -5.77 -4.21 -1.44
N ILE A 19 -5.77 -5.55 -1.52
CA ILE A 19 -4.57 -6.36 -1.60
C ILE A 19 -4.64 -7.38 -2.74
N VAL A 20 -3.50 -7.59 -3.42
CA VAL A 20 -3.30 -8.67 -4.41
C VAL A 20 -1.94 -9.32 -4.21
N ARG A 21 -1.82 -10.60 -4.56
CA ARG A 21 -0.54 -11.33 -4.62
C ARG A 21 -0.18 -11.62 -6.08
N VAL A 22 1.06 -11.34 -6.44
CA VAL A 22 1.67 -11.74 -7.73
C VAL A 22 2.96 -12.47 -7.40
N GLU A 23 3.07 -13.73 -7.80
CA GLU A 23 4.19 -14.62 -7.44
C GLU A 23 4.42 -14.66 -5.92
N ASP A 24 5.57 -14.20 -5.43
CA ASP A 24 5.93 -14.18 -4.01
C ASP A 24 5.78 -12.81 -3.35
N THR A 25 5.16 -11.84 -4.04
CA THR A 25 4.99 -10.47 -3.56
C THR A 25 3.51 -10.12 -3.40
N TYR A 26 3.18 -9.58 -2.22
CA TYR A 26 1.91 -8.92 -1.93
C TYR A 26 2.02 -7.43 -2.19
N TYR A 27 1.00 -6.87 -2.82
CA TYR A 27 0.84 -5.45 -3.06
C TYR A 27 -0.42 -4.96 -2.36
N LEU A 28 -0.29 -3.92 -1.55
CA LEU A 28 -1.37 -3.29 -0.80
C LEU A 28 -1.51 -1.85 -1.27
N VAL A 29 -2.74 -1.46 -1.59
CA VAL A 29 -3.09 -0.07 -1.87
C VAL A 29 -4.02 0.49 -0.79
N ASN A 30 -3.91 1.80 -0.56
CA ASN A 30 -4.73 2.54 0.39
C ASN A 30 -5.21 3.87 -0.23
N SER A 31 -6.41 4.31 0.16
CA SER A 31 -6.95 5.60 -0.23
C SER A 31 -6.07 6.74 0.30
N THR A 32 -5.82 7.75 -0.53
CA THR A 32 -5.03 8.94 -0.17
C THR A 32 -5.87 10.21 -0.12
N PHE A 33 -7.16 10.15 -0.46
CA PHE A 33 -8.03 11.33 -0.55
C PHE A 33 -7.37 12.47 -1.38
N GLU A 34 -7.22 13.66 -0.81
CA GLU A 34 -6.59 14.84 -1.42
C GLU A 34 -5.04 14.80 -1.47
N TYR A 35 -4.40 13.82 -0.82
CA TYR A 35 -2.94 13.74 -0.78
C TYR A 35 -2.35 13.27 -2.12
N TYR A 36 -1.20 13.84 -2.47
CA TYR A 36 -0.45 13.58 -3.71
C TYR A 36 1.01 13.17 -3.40
N PRO A 37 1.62 12.21 -4.13
CA PRO A 37 1.04 11.36 -5.17
C PRO A 37 -0.07 10.45 -4.62
N GLY A 38 -1.12 10.25 -5.43
CA GLY A 38 -2.33 9.57 -4.99
C GLY A 38 -2.23 8.04 -5.05
N ILE A 39 -3.11 7.36 -4.33
CA ILE A 39 -3.16 5.88 -4.18
C ILE A 39 -1.82 5.36 -3.65
N ALA A 40 -1.70 5.26 -2.33
CA ALA A 40 -0.49 4.80 -1.68
C ALA A 40 -0.27 3.32 -1.99
N LEU A 41 0.94 2.95 -2.42
CA LEU A 41 1.32 1.58 -2.73
C LEU A 41 2.37 1.08 -1.72
N SER A 42 2.18 -0.13 -1.21
CA SER A 42 3.17 -0.85 -0.41
C SER A 42 3.33 -2.28 -0.90
N LYS A 43 4.53 -2.86 -0.72
CA LYS A 43 4.79 -4.28 -1.00
C LYS A 43 5.32 -5.04 0.21
N SER A 44 5.06 -6.34 0.25
CA SER A 44 5.55 -7.27 1.28
C SER A 44 5.72 -8.67 0.69
N THR A 45 6.60 -9.49 1.25
CA THR A 45 6.70 -10.93 0.94
C THR A 45 6.15 -11.82 2.04
N ASP A 46 5.76 -11.24 3.18
CA ASP A 46 5.41 -11.96 4.41
C ASP A 46 4.13 -11.47 5.10
N LEU A 47 3.41 -10.51 4.49
CA LEU A 47 2.18 -9.86 4.98
C LEU A 47 2.36 -9.01 6.25
N LEU A 48 3.55 -8.97 6.85
CA LEU A 48 3.81 -8.28 8.11
C LEU A 48 4.69 -7.05 7.91
N ASN A 49 5.73 -7.20 7.09
CA ASN A 49 6.71 -6.16 6.84
C ASN A 49 6.43 -5.51 5.49
N TRP A 50 5.99 -4.26 5.53
CA TRP A 50 5.56 -3.50 4.35
C TRP A 50 6.58 -2.42 3.99
N THR A 51 6.99 -2.40 2.73
CA THR A 51 7.84 -1.33 2.16
C THR A 51 7.00 -0.43 1.29
N LYS A 52 7.00 0.87 1.58
CA LYS A 52 6.30 1.89 0.78
C LYS A 52 6.98 2.06 -0.57
N LEU A 53 6.17 2.18 -1.62
CA LEU A 53 6.58 2.49 -2.99
C LEU A 53 6.06 3.88 -3.38
N GLU A 54 6.41 4.34 -4.57
CA GLU A 54 5.81 5.55 -5.14
C GLU A 54 4.29 5.38 -5.28
N GLY A 55 3.53 6.45 -5.05
CA GLY A 55 2.08 6.44 -5.27
C GLY A 55 1.75 6.16 -6.74
N ILE A 56 0.57 5.62 -7.02
CA ILE A 56 0.20 5.23 -8.39
C ILE A 56 -0.18 6.45 -9.23
N ALA A 57 -0.90 7.41 -8.65
CA ALA A 57 -1.37 8.60 -9.34
C ALA A 57 -0.32 9.72 -9.26
N THR A 58 0.58 9.76 -10.25
CA THR A 58 1.79 10.62 -10.29
C THR A 58 1.80 11.64 -11.43
N LEU A 59 0.76 11.69 -12.26
CA LEU A 59 0.63 12.66 -13.33
C LEU A 59 -0.58 13.55 -13.09
N PRO A 60 -0.43 14.88 -13.05
CA PRO A 60 -1.57 15.76 -13.27
C PRO A 60 -2.00 15.54 -14.72
N HIS A 61 -3.20 15.00 -14.91
CA HIS A 61 -3.81 14.93 -16.23
C HIS A 61 -3.77 16.34 -16.81
N LYS A 62 -3.04 16.55 -17.92
CA LYS A 62 -3.34 17.70 -18.79
C LYS A 62 -4.79 17.50 -19.21
N GLN A 63 -5.69 18.28 -18.62
CA GLN A 63 -7.03 18.44 -19.12
C GLN A 63 -6.89 19.21 -20.44
N ILE A 64 -7.13 18.51 -21.55
CA ILE A 64 -7.44 19.14 -22.83
C ILE A 64 -8.88 19.64 -22.74
#